data_AF-A0A2V6Z2E1-F1
#
_entry.id   AF-A0A2V6Z2E1-F1
#
_cell.length_a   1.000
_cell.length_b   1.000
_cell.length_c   1.000
_cell.angle_alpha   90.00
_cell.angle_beta   90.00
_cell.angle_gamma   90.00
#
_symmetry.space_group_name_H-M   'P 1'
#
loop_
_entity.id
_entity.type
_entity.pdbx_description
1 polymer ?
#
loop_
_entity_poly.entity_id
_entity_poly.type
_entity_poly.pdbx_seq_one_letter_code
_entity_poly.pdbx_strand_id
1 'polypeptide(L)'
;TPIFFLDDAVALAAGHRPCATCRREMYRSYRDAVDPALGAVELDRRLTTERLQRGSGIDRGRDRKTWRADLESLPDGTVIIGADGQARLVLADRMLTFSFDGWTRPEARAETGVVEVLTPPTSVTALANGFTPVLHPTAG
;
A
#
# COMPACT_ATOMS: atom_id res chain seq x y z
N THR A 1 8.15 -7.85 17.26
CA THR A 1 9.36 -7.52 16.49
C THR A 1 9.05 -6.40 15.54
N PRO A 2 9.88 -5.35 15.44
CA PRO A 2 9.74 -4.37 14.37
C PRO A 2 9.86 -5.09 13.02
N ILE A 3 8.95 -4.79 12.10
CA ILE A 3 8.99 -5.30 10.73
C ILE A 3 9.57 -4.16 9.88
N PHE A 4 10.64 -4.45 9.16
CA PHE A 4 11.30 -3.49 8.29
C PHE A 4 10.83 -3.72 6.85
N PHE A 5 10.35 -2.65 6.24
CA PHE A 5 10.02 -2.58 4.83
C PHE A 5 10.98 -1.59 4.16
N LEU A 6 11.08 -1.65 2.84
CA LEU A 6 11.83 -0.67 2.06
C LEU A 6 11.36 0.76 2.39
N ASP A 7 10.04 0.97 2.39
CA ASP A 7 9.39 2.23 2.72
C ASP A 7 7.91 2.05 3.12
N ASP A 8 7.19 3.17 3.27
CA ASP A 8 5.77 3.15 3.64
C ASP A 8 4.88 2.58 2.54
N ALA A 9 5.17 2.80 1.26
CA ALA A 9 4.36 2.23 0.17
C ALA A 9 4.40 0.70 0.20
N VAL A 10 5.59 0.11 0.40
CA VAL A 10 5.72 -1.35 0.56
C VAL A 10 5.03 -1.85 1.82
N ALA A 11 5.13 -1.11 2.94
CA ALA A 11 4.44 -1.47 4.19
C ALA A 11 2.91 -1.45 4.03
N LEU A 12 2.37 -0.40 3.41
CA LEU A 12 0.95 -0.26 3.12
C LEU A 12 0.47 -1.34 2.16
N ALA A 13 1.22 -1.63 1.09
CA ALA A 13 0.95 -2.73 0.17
C ALA A 13 0.97 -4.10 0.86
N ALA A 14 1.77 -4.23 1.92
CA ALA A 14 1.78 -5.38 2.81
C ALA A 14 0.62 -5.41 3.83
N GLY A 15 -0.27 -4.41 3.81
CA GLY A 15 -1.38 -4.26 4.74
C GLY A 15 -0.94 -3.96 6.16
N HIS A 16 0.17 -3.23 6.31
CA HIS A 16 0.61 -2.67 7.58
C HIS A 16 0.38 -1.16 7.60
N ARG A 17 -0.17 -0.66 8.70
CA ARG A 17 -0.23 0.77 9.02
C ARG A 17 1.04 1.23 9.77
N PRO A 18 1.29 2.54 9.91
CA PRO A 18 2.37 3.03 10.77
C PRO A 18 2.21 2.59 12.23
N CYS A 19 3.33 2.26 12.88
CA CYS A 19 3.34 1.76 14.25
C CYS A 19 2.85 2.80 15.27
N ALA A 20 1.84 2.47 16.09
CA ALA A 20 1.27 3.37 17.09
C ALA A 20 2.22 3.74 18.24
N THR A 21 3.28 2.96 18.48
CA THR A 21 4.25 3.21 19.56
C THR A 21 5.50 3.92 19.03
N CYS A 22 6.13 3.39 17.99
CA CYS A 22 7.41 3.92 17.47
C CYS A 22 7.23 5.08 16.47
N ARG A 23 6.11 5.14 15.75
CA ARG A 23 5.81 6.18 14.74
C ARG A 23 4.45 6.81 15.03
N ARG A 24 4.25 7.23 16.28
CA ARG A 24 2.95 7.66 16.83
C ARG A 24 2.30 8.80 16.05
N GLU A 25 3.07 9.76 15.56
CA GLU A 25 2.55 10.87 14.75
C GLU A 25 2.04 10.39 13.40
N MET A 26 2.85 9.64 12.65
CA MET A 26 2.44 9.02 11.38
C MET A 26 1.23 8.11 11.57
N TYR A 27 1.17 7.36 12.67
CA TYR A 27 0.00 6.54 13.00
C TYR A 27 -1.26 7.38 13.19
N ARG A 28 -1.17 8.51 13.90
CA ARG A 28 -2.30 9.42 14.09
C ARG A 28 -2.75 10.00 12.75
N SER A 29 -1.82 10.52 11.95
CA SER A 29 -2.14 11.04 10.60
C SER A 29 -2.80 9.97 9.72
N TYR A 30 -2.27 8.75 9.72
CA TYR A 30 -2.87 7.62 8.99
C TYR A 30 -4.28 7.31 9.48
N ARG A 31 -4.45 7.16 10.80
CA ARG A 31 -5.76 6.87 11.41
C ARG A 31 -6.75 7.98 11.07
N ASP A 32 -6.36 9.24 11.22
CA ASP A 32 -7.26 10.38 11.02
C ASP A 32 -7.66 10.52 9.54
N ALA A 33 -6.77 10.14 8.62
CA ALA A 33 -7.07 10.04 7.20
C ALA A 33 -7.99 8.84 6.84
N VAL A 34 -7.98 7.77 7.63
CA VAL A 34 -8.95 6.67 7.46
C VAL A 34 -10.29 7.04 8.11
N ASP A 35 -10.27 7.22 9.43
CA ASP A 35 -11.38 7.61 10.29
C ASP A 35 -10.82 7.85 11.72
N PRO A 36 -10.91 9.07 12.26
CA PRO A 36 -10.37 9.42 13.58
C PRO A 36 -11.03 8.65 14.75
N ALA A 37 -12.21 8.07 14.55
CA ALA A 37 -12.90 7.26 15.55
C ALA A 37 -12.31 5.85 15.72
N LEU A 38 -11.47 5.39 14.78
CA LEU A 38 -10.94 4.03 14.80
C LEU A 38 -9.77 3.85 15.77
N GLY A 39 -9.83 2.77 16.55
CA GLY A 39 -8.71 2.29 17.33
C GLY A 39 -7.71 1.47 16.49
N ALA A 40 -6.50 1.32 17.02
CA ALA A 40 -5.44 0.50 16.40
C ALA A 40 -5.88 -0.94 16.10
N VAL A 41 -6.58 -1.58 17.04
CA VAL A 41 -7.04 -2.98 16.91
C VAL A 41 -8.01 -3.15 15.74
N GLU A 42 -8.92 -2.19 15.56
CA GLU A 42 -9.91 -2.24 14.49
C GLU A 42 -9.26 -2.02 13.12
N LEU A 43 -8.33 -1.07 13.01
CA LEU A 43 -7.51 -0.90 11.80
C LEU A 43 -6.73 -2.17 11.46
N ASP A 44 -6.07 -2.79 12.45
CA ASP A 44 -5.27 -4.00 12.24
C ASP A 44 -6.17 -5.18 11.79
N ARG A 45 -7.40 -5.28 12.31
CA ARG A 45 -8.40 -6.28 11.89
C ARG A 45 -8.85 -6.06 10.43
N ARG A 46 -9.16 -4.81 10.06
CA ARG A 46 -9.55 -4.45 8.68
C ARG A 46 -8.43 -4.79 7.70
N LEU A 47 -7.22 -4.27 7.95
CA LEU A 47 -6.05 -4.51 7.10
C LEU A 47 -5.68 -5.98 6.99
N THR A 48 -5.80 -6.75 8.07
CA THR A 48 -5.57 -8.21 8.03
C THR A 48 -6.59 -8.91 7.12
N THR A 49 -7.86 -8.51 7.19
CA THR A 49 -8.92 -9.07 6.35
C THR A 49 -8.74 -8.70 4.88
N GLU A 50 -8.27 -7.48 4.61
CA GLU A 50 -8.06 -6.96 3.28
C GLU A 50 -6.80 -7.51 2.62
N ARG A 51 -5.75 -7.87 3.39
CA ARG A 51 -4.47 -8.33 2.82
C ARG A 51 -4.37 -9.85 2.65
N LEU A 52 -5.11 -10.66 3.41
CA LEU A 52 -5.00 -12.13 3.40
C LEU A 52 -6.26 -12.83 2.89
N GLN A 53 -6.09 -13.81 1.99
CA GLN A 53 -7.11 -14.82 1.71
C GLN A 53 -7.44 -15.65 2.96
N ARG A 54 -8.67 -16.19 3.03
CA ARG A 54 -9.09 -17.03 4.15
C ARG A 54 -8.41 -18.40 3.99
N GLY A 55 -7.65 -18.84 5.00
CA GLY A 55 -6.99 -20.15 4.98
C GLY A 55 -6.02 -20.41 6.14
N SER A 56 -5.65 -21.68 6.33
CA SER A 56 -4.60 -22.13 7.26
C SER A 56 -3.53 -22.96 6.55
N GLY A 57 -2.26 -22.77 6.91
CA GLY A 57 -1.14 -23.53 6.33
C GLY A 57 0.13 -22.70 6.06
N ILE A 58 1.14 -23.38 5.50
CA ILE A 58 2.47 -22.84 5.15
C ILE A 58 2.47 -22.10 3.80
N ASP A 59 1.50 -22.36 2.91
CA ASP A 59 1.40 -21.72 1.58
C ASP A 59 0.91 -20.26 1.57
N ARG A 60 0.79 -19.64 2.76
CA ARG A 60 0.29 -18.26 2.97
C ARG A 60 1.10 -17.16 2.27
N GLY A 61 2.23 -17.48 1.65
CA GLY A 61 2.99 -16.54 0.83
C GLY A 61 2.26 -16.08 -0.44
N ARG A 62 1.38 -16.93 -1.02
CA ARG A 62 0.55 -16.58 -2.19
C ARG A 62 -0.82 -15.97 -1.83
N ASP A 63 -1.17 -15.88 -0.55
CA ASP A 63 -2.49 -15.47 -0.08
C ASP A 63 -2.72 -13.95 -0.07
N ARG A 64 -1.87 -13.17 -0.75
CA ARG A 64 -2.12 -11.73 -0.86
C ARG A 64 -3.35 -11.47 -1.71
N LYS A 65 -4.30 -10.75 -1.14
CA LYS A 65 -5.47 -10.27 -1.88
C LYS A 65 -5.10 -9.02 -2.67
N THR A 66 -5.55 -9.01 -3.90
CA THR A 66 -5.70 -7.80 -4.71
C THR A 66 -7.18 -7.45 -4.83
N TRP A 67 -7.45 -6.22 -5.24
CA TRP A 67 -8.79 -5.74 -5.59
C TRP A 67 -8.70 -4.85 -6.83
N ARG A 68 -9.84 -4.52 -7.44
CA ARG A 68 -9.85 -3.81 -8.74
C ARG A 68 -10.31 -2.37 -8.58
N ALA A 69 -9.60 -1.45 -9.23
CA ALA A 69 -9.94 -0.04 -9.28
C ALA A 69 -9.47 0.57 -10.61
N ASP A 70 -10.07 1.69 -11.01
CA ASP A 70 -9.58 2.47 -12.14
C ASP A 70 -8.25 3.14 -11.76
N LEU A 71 -7.21 2.93 -12.57
CA LEU A 71 -5.87 3.45 -12.30
C LEU A 71 -5.90 4.97 -12.06
N GLU A 72 -6.66 5.70 -12.85
CA GLU A 72 -6.80 7.16 -12.79
C GLU A 72 -7.33 7.67 -11.44
N SER A 73 -8.10 6.84 -10.72
CA SER A 73 -8.64 7.16 -9.40
C SER A 73 -7.65 6.91 -8.25
N LEU A 74 -6.56 6.17 -8.52
CA LEU A 74 -5.65 5.73 -7.46
C LEU A 74 -4.71 6.87 -7.05
N PRO A 75 -4.64 7.19 -5.74
CA PRO A 75 -3.76 8.22 -5.21
C PRO A 75 -2.29 7.77 -5.20
N ASP A 76 -1.40 8.75 -5.18
CA ASP A 76 0.03 8.55 -5.00
C ASP A 76 0.34 7.71 -3.76
N GLY A 77 1.32 6.81 -3.87
CA GLY A 77 1.65 5.86 -2.80
C GLY A 77 0.91 4.53 -2.90
N THR A 78 -0.05 4.39 -3.82
CA THR A 78 -0.72 3.12 -4.09
C THR A 78 0.22 2.17 -4.84
N VAL A 79 0.22 0.88 -4.45
CA VAL A 79 0.94 -0.17 -5.17
C VAL A 79 -0.06 -1.05 -5.90
N ILE A 80 0.17 -1.23 -7.20
CA ILE A 80 -0.62 -2.07 -8.10
C ILE A 80 0.20 -3.26 -8.59
N ILE A 81 -0.47 -4.22 -9.24
CA ILE A 81 0.17 -5.28 -10.02
C ILE A 81 -0.07 -4.98 -11.50
N GLY A 82 1.02 -4.74 -12.24
CA GLY A 82 0.99 -4.53 -13.69
C GLY A 82 0.57 -5.80 -14.44
N ALA A 83 0.26 -5.66 -15.73
CA ALA A 83 -0.14 -6.79 -16.58
C ALA A 83 0.97 -7.87 -16.72
N ASP A 84 2.23 -7.49 -16.51
CA ASP A 84 3.42 -8.34 -16.45
C ASP A 84 3.63 -9.02 -15.08
N GLY A 85 2.71 -8.81 -14.13
CA GLY A 85 2.78 -9.34 -12.77
C GLY A 85 3.74 -8.58 -11.85
N GLN A 86 4.36 -7.48 -12.30
CA GLN A 86 5.28 -6.70 -11.48
C GLN A 86 4.51 -5.74 -10.55
N ALA A 87 5.00 -5.58 -9.32
CA ALA A 87 4.46 -4.58 -8.41
C ALA A 87 4.96 -3.19 -8.81
N ARG A 88 4.04 -2.23 -8.93
CA ARG A 88 4.35 -0.86 -9.35
C ARG A 88 3.79 0.16 -8.37
N LEU A 89 4.62 1.09 -7.96
CA LEU A 89 4.23 2.28 -7.19
C LEU A 89 3.62 3.30 -8.13
N VAL A 90 2.42 3.76 -7.81
CA VAL A 90 1.71 4.85 -8.47
C VAL A 90 2.16 6.18 -7.89
N LEU A 91 2.57 7.10 -8.76
CA LEU A 91 2.87 8.51 -8.46
C LEU A 91 2.30 9.39 -9.59
N ALA A 92 1.91 10.63 -9.29
CA ALA A 92 1.28 11.60 -10.19
C ALA A 92 1.21 11.20 -11.68
N ASP A 93 2.32 11.36 -12.39
CA ASP A 93 2.47 11.14 -13.84
C ASP A 93 3.23 9.86 -14.22
N ARG A 94 3.69 9.08 -13.24
CA ARG A 94 4.61 7.95 -13.47
C ARG A 94 4.34 6.76 -12.56
N MET A 95 4.80 5.60 -12.99
CA MET A 95 4.84 4.39 -12.18
C MET A 95 6.27 3.91 -12.03
N LEU A 96 6.61 3.40 -10.86
CA LEU A 96 7.93 2.82 -10.59
C LEU A 96 7.80 1.35 -10.26
N THR A 97 8.64 0.52 -10.87
CA THR A 97 8.66 -0.93 -10.62
C THR A 97 9.43 -1.25 -9.36
N PHE A 98 8.84 -2.10 -8.50
CA PHE A 98 9.48 -2.58 -7.29
C PHE A 98 10.71 -3.44 -7.59
N SER A 99 11.77 -3.22 -6.82
CA SER A 99 12.89 -4.14 -6.66
C SER A 99 13.34 -4.16 -5.21
N PHE A 100 14.10 -5.17 -4.80
CA PHE A 100 14.63 -5.24 -3.43
C PHE A 100 15.63 -4.12 -3.11
N ASP A 101 16.27 -3.55 -4.13
CA ASP A 101 17.22 -2.44 -3.99
C ASP A 101 16.53 -1.06 -4.03
N GLY A 102 15.23 -1.03 -4.35
CA GLY A 102 14.47 0.21 -4.45
C GLY A 102 13.42 0.22 -5.57
N TRP A 103 12.82 1.37 -5.76
CA TRP A 103 11.95 1.66 -6.90
C TRP A 103 12.79 1.96 -8.14
N THR A 104 12.45 1.34 -9.26
CA THR A 104 13.23 1.40 -10.51
C THR A 104 12.34 1.67 -11.71
N ARG A 105 12.96 1.99 -12.86
CA ARG A 105 12.31 2.08 -14.19
C ARG A 105 11.03 2.93 -14.17
N PRO A 106 11.15 4.27 -14.21
CA PRO A 106 9.99 5.12 -14.37
C PRO A 106 9.34 4.87 -15.72
N GLU A 107 8.09 4.42 -15.67
CA GLU A 107 7.21 4.28 -16.82
C GLU A 107 6.16 5.38 -16.73
N ALA A 108 5.83 6.00 -17.86
CA ALA A 108 4.67 6.89 -17.89
C ALA A 108 3.42 6.11 -17.46
N ARG A 109 2.42 6.79 -16.90
CA ARG A 109 1.06 6.24 -16.76
C ARG A 109 0.40 6.06 -18.13
N ALA A 110 0.97 5.19 -18.96
CA ALA A 110 0.44 4.82 -20.27
C ALA A 110 -0.65 3.74 -20.15
N GLU A 111 -0.68 3.03 -19.03
CA GLU A 111 -1.79 2.14 -18.69
C GLU A 111 -3.02 2.97 -18.31
N THR A 112 -4.19 2.57 -18.82
CA THR A 112 -5.48 3.20 -18.52
C THR A 112 -6.49 2.12 -18.18
N GLY A 113 -7.48 2.47 -17.35
CA GLY A 113 -8.58 1.57 -16.98
C GLY A 113 -8.33 0.77 -15.71
N VAL A 114 -9.03 -0.36 -15.59
CA VAL A 114 -9.11 -1.14 -14.34
C VAL A 114 -7.87 -2.00 -14.13
N VAL A 115 -7.18 -1.81 -13.00
CA VAL A 115 -5.97 -2.54 -12.59
C VAL A 115 -6.18 -3.36 -11.31
N GLU A 116 -5.30 -4.32 -11.06
CA GLU A 116 -5.22 -5.05 -9.79
C GLU A 116 -4.40 -4.23 -8.78
N VAL A 117 -4.97 -3.95 -7.62
CA VAL A 117 -4.40 -3.12 -6.56
C VAL A 117 -3.94 -4.01 -5.42
N LEU A 118 -2.66 -3.91 -5.06
CA LEU A 118 -2.07 -4.64 -3.94
C LEU A 118 -2.24 -3.90 -2.62
N THR A 119 -2.22 -2.57 -2.63
CA THR A 119 -2.49 -1.76 -1.44
C THR A 119 -3.94 -1.95 -0.98
N PRO A 120 -4.19 -2.35 0.28
CA PRO A 120 -5.55 -2.56 0.78
C PRO A 120 -6.45 -1.32 0.65
N PRO A 121 -7.77 -1.49 0.44
CA PRO A 121 -8.71 -0.38 0.34
C PRO A 121 -8.61 0.61 1.50
N THR A 122 -8.43 0.13 2.75
CA THR A 122 -8.27 1.02 3.91
C THR A 122 -7.06 1.95 3.75
N SER A 123 -5.94 1.43 3.26
CA SER A 123 -4.72 2.23 3.04
C SER A 123 -4.88 3.18 1.86
N VAL A 124 -5.57 2.76 0.79
CA VAL A 124 -5.87 3.65 -0.35
C VAL A 124 -6.78 4.81 0.09
N THR A 125 -7.78 4.57 0.94
CA THR A 125 -8.59 5.63 1.56
C THR A 125 -7.73 6.62 2.35
N ALA A 126 -6.76 6.13 3.14
CA ALA A 126 -5.86 7.02 3.88
C ALA A 126 -5.06 7.94 2.93
N LEU A 127 -4.48 7.38 1.87
CA LEU A 127 -3.73 8.12 0.86
C LEU A 127 -4.61 9.17 0.17
N ALA A 128 -5.82 8.80 -0.23
CA ALA A 128 -6.78 9.72 -0.86
C ALA A 128 -7.20 10.87 0.06
N ASN A 129 -7.23 10.63 1.38
CA ASN A 129 -7.57 11.63 2.40
C ASN A 129 -6.34 12.40 2.94
N GLY A 130 -5.21 12.35 2.24
CA GLY A 130 -4.05 13.20 2.53
C GLY A 130 -3.01 12.60 3.47
N PHE A 131 -3.07 11.30 3.79
CA PHE A 131 -1.93 10.64 4.41
C PHE A 131 -0.75 10.59 3.44
N THR A 132 0.37 11.23 3.79
CA THR A 132 1.59 11.22 2.95
C THR A 132 2.54 10.11 3.40
N PRO A 133 2.77 9.05 2.59
CA PRO A 133 3.72 8.00 2.92
C PRO A 133 5.16 8.50 2.79
N VAL A 134 6.06 8.04 3.65
CA VAL A 134 7.50 8.23 3.48
C VAL A 134 8.02 7.19 2.49
N LEU A 135 8.47 7.64 1.33
CA LEU A 135 8.98 6.80 0.26
C LEU A 135 10.51 6.66 0.31
N HIS A 136 11.02 5.55 -0.23
CA HIS A 136 12.46 5.36 -0.37
C HIS A 136 13.04 6.41 -1.34
N PRO A 137 14.27 6.93 -1.14
CA PRO A 137 14.85 7.97 -1.99
C PRO A 137 14.91 7.63 -3.49
N THR A 138 14.93 6.36 -3.85
CA THR A 138 14.87 5.90 -5.25
C THR A 138 13.52 6.20 -5.93
N ALA A 139 12.49 6.60 -5.17
CA ALA A 139 11.19 7.01 -5.71
C ALA A 139 11.22 8.39 -6.40
N GLY A 140 12.33 9.12 -6.26
CA GLY A 140 12.53 10.46 -6.82
C GLY A 140 12.11 11.56 -5.88
#